data_AF-A0A0C2Z1B3-F1
#
_entry.id   AF-A0A0C2Z1B3-F1
#
_cell.length_a   1.000
_cell.length_b   1.000
_cell.length_c   1.000
_cell.angle_alpha   90.00
_cell.angle_beta   90.00
_cell.angle_gamma   90.00
#
_symmetry.space_group_name_H-M   'P 1'
#
loop_
_entity.id
_entity.type
_entity.pdbx_description
1 polymer ?
#
loop_
_entity_poly.entity_id
_entity_poly.type
_entity_poly.pdbx_seq_one_letter_code
_entity_poly.pdbx_strand_id
1 'polypeptide(L)'
;FKTLSEMGKDIEHPELPDLAAIFLFHQRNPDTMDLPDISKCPRVIDPGYLFSSATATFYSPSDLSGENGMHQQHIHATSSWRNGPPHYDCVFVENDPTLPGFQGLYVAQVLLFFSFVF
;
A
#
# COMPACT_ATOMS: atom_id res chain seq x y z
N PHE A 1 -11.62 11.81 -8.81
CA PHE A 1 -10.55 11.48 -9.77
C PHE A 1 -9.40 12.42 -9.52
N LYS A 2 -8.21 11.88 -9.24
CA LYS A 2 -6.97 12.65 -9.09
C LYS A 2 -5.87 11.90 -9.84
N THR A 3 -4.90 12.60 -10.41
CA THR A 3 -3.67 11.98 -10.93
C THR A 3 -2.77 11.56 -9.78
N LEU A 4 -1.86 10.60 -10.01
CA LEU A 4 -0.86 10.24 -8.98
C LEU A 4 0.00 11.43 -8.55
N SER A 5 0.27 12.38 -9.44
CA SER A 5 1.02 13.60 -9.09
C SER A 5 0.24 14.51 -8.16
N GLU A 6 -1.08 14.61 -8.30
CA GLU A 6 -1.94 15.37 -7.38
C GLU A 6 -2.03 14.65 -6.04
N MET A 7 -2.24 13.33 -6.06
CA MET A 7 -2.28 12.51 -4.85
C MET A 7 -0.98 12.61 -4.05
N GLY A 8 0.17 12.55 -4.72
CA GLY A 8 1.48 12.69 -4.10
C GLY A 8 1.66 14.04 -3.41
N LYS A 9 1.19 15.13 -4.03
CA LYS A 9 1.20 16.46 -3.40
C LYS A 9 0.31 16.52 -2.15
N ASP A 10 -0.86 15.87 -2.17
CA ASP A 10 -1.78 15.88 -1.04
C ASP A 10 -1.20 15.20 0.22
N ILE A 11 -0.31 14.22 0.04
CA ILE A 11 0.34 13.47 1.13
C ILE A 11 1.81 13.88 1.35
N GLU A 12 2.25 14.99 0.76
CA GLU A 12 3.63 15.50 0.84
C GLU A 12 4.71 14.54 0.28
N HIS A 13 4.32 13.65 -0.63
CA HIS A 13 5.20 12.73 -1.38
C HIS A 13 5.05 12.93 -2.89
N PRO A 14 5.63 14.01 -3.46
CA PRO A 14 5.56 14.29 -4.89
C PRO A 14 6.17 13.19 -5.79
N GLU A 15 7.03 12.34 -5.24
CA GLU A 15 7.65 11.18 -5.87
C GLU A 15 6.71 9.98 -6.07
N LEU A 16 5.45 10.04 -5.60
CA LEU A 16 4.47 8.96 -5.71
C LEU A 16 4.35 8.35 -7.12
N PRO A 17 4.32 9.13 -8.23
CA PRO A 17 4.27 8.56 -9.58
C PRO A 17 5.49 7.71 -9.91
N ASP A 18 6.68 8.14 -9.47
CA ASP A 18 7.93 7.42 -9.72
C ASP A 18 7.98 6.13 -8.89
N LEU A 19 7.54 6.19 -7.63
CA LEU A 19 7.41 5.01 -6.77
C LEU A 19 6.44 3.97 -7.36
N ALA A 20 5.29 4.42 -7.91
CA ALA A 20 4.36 3.53 -8.59
C ALA A 20 4.98 2.91 -9.85
N ALA A 21 5.71 3.71 -10.65
CA ALA A 21 6.38 3.22 -11.85
C ALA A 21 7.47 2.18 -11.53
N ILE A 22 8.27 2.42 -10.48
CA ILE A 22 9.28 1.48 -9.96
C ILE A 22 8.61 0.20 -9.45
N PHE A 23 7.53 0.32 -8.67
CA PHE A 23 6.76 -0.82 -8.19
C PHE A 23 6.27 -1.72 -9.34
N LEU A 24 5.68 -1.13 -10.38
CA LEU A 24 5.25 -1.87 -11.57
C LEU A 24 6.40 -2.54 -12.32
N PHE A 25 7.56 -1.87 -12.38
CA PHE A 25 8.75 -2.44 -12.99
C PHE A 25 9.18 -3.72 -12.26
N HIS A 26 9.26 -3.69 -10.92
CA HIS A 26 9.61 -4.87 -10.13
C HIS A 26 8.55 -5.98 -10.24
N GLN A 27 7.26 -5.65 -10.28
CA GLN A 27 6.21 -6.65 -10.50
C GLN A 27 6.35 -7.38 -11.85
N ARG A 28 6.81 -6.69 -12.90
CA ARG A 28 7.04 -7.28 -14.23
C ARG A 28 8.39 -8.00 -14.35
N ASN A 29 9.35 -7.70 -13.47
CA ASN A 29 10.71 -8.22 -13.51
C ASN A 29 11.15 -8.71 -12.11
N PRO A 30 10.55 -9.80 -11.58
CA PRO A 30 10.75 -10.22 -10.19
C PRO A 30 12.19 -10.62 -9.86
N ASP A 31 12.98 -11.01 -10.86
CA ASP A 31 14.40 -11.38 -10.67
C ASP A 31 15.34 -10.15 -10.56
N THR A 32 14.83 -8.94 -10.81
CA THR A 32 15.63 -7.71 -10.75
C THR A 32 15.51 -7.08 -9.36
N MET A 33 16.60 -7.18 -8.58
CA MET A 33 16.69 -6.58 -7.24
C MET A 33 17.19 -5.13 -7.25
N ASP A 34 17.80 -4.68 -8.34
CA ASP A 34 18.35 -3.33 -8.44
C ASP A 34 17.26 -2.28 -8.72
N LEU A 35 17.45 -1.09 -8.16
CA LEU A 35 16.62 0.07 -8.48
C LEU A 35 16.71 0.39 -9.99
N PRO A 36 15.60 0.34 -10.73
CA PRO A 36 15.62 0.62 -12.16
C PRO A 36 15.87 2.11 -12.42
N ASP A 37 16.51 2.40 -13.55
CA ASP A 37 16.47 3.74 -14.12
C ASP A 37 15.00 4.08 -14.47
N ILE A 38 14.48 5.16 -13.89
CA ILE A 38 13.11 5.63 -14.08
C ILE A 38 12.74 5.80 -15.56
N SER A 39 13.73 6.09 -16.43
CA SER A 39 13.53 6.19 -17.88
C SER A 39 13.04 4.88 -18.52
N LYS A 40 13.28 3.74 -17.87
CA LYS A 40 12.88 2.40 -18.29
C LYS A 40 11.57 1.94 -17.66
N CYS A 41 11.05 2.67 -16.68
CA CYS A 41 9.81 2.32 -15.99
C CYS A 41 8.58 2.68 -16.81
N PRO A 42 7.48 1.91 -16.70
CA PRO A 42 6.22 2.26 -17.34
C PRO A 42 5.68 3.59 -16.80
N ARG A 43 5.24 4.48 -17.69
CA ARG A 43 4.63 5.75 -17.28
C ARG A 43 3.21 5.53 -16.81
N VAL A 44 2.93 5.89 -15.56
CA VAL A 44 1.58 5.92 -15.00
C VAL A 44 1.04 7.34 -15.12
N ILE A 45 0.14 7.57 -16.08
CA ILE A 45 -0.40 8.92 -16.37
C ILE A 45 -1.90 9.00 -16.04
N ASP A 46 -2.57 7.85 -15.88
CA ASP A 46 -4.01 7.82 -15.77
C ASP A 46 -4.55 8.32 -14.42
N PRO A 47 -5.72 8.99 -14.41
CA PRO A 47 -6.39 9.39 -13.18
C PRO A 47 -6.80 8.16 -12.37
N GLY A 48 -6.44 8.17 -11.09
CA GLY A 48 -6.78 7.14 -10.14
C GLY A 48 -8.01 7.43 -9.30
N TYR A 49 -8.48 6.38 -8.63
CA TYR A 49 -9.46 6.48 -7.55
C TYR A 49 -8.74 6.52 -6.21
N LEU A 50 -9.31 7.27 -5.27
CA LEU A 50 -8.87 7.34 -3.88
C LEU A 50 -9.85 6.59 -3.00
N PHE A 51 -9.31 5.85 -2.04
CA PHE A 51 -10.08 5.13 -1.04
C PHE A 51 -9.60 5.58 0.33
N SER A 52 -10.55 5.87 1.23
CA SER A 52 -10.23 6.23 2.62
C SER A 52 -9.85 5.03 3.48
N SER A 53 -9.99 3.82 2.94
CA SER A 53 -9.72 2.57 3.63
C SER A 53 -9.68 1.38 2.68
N ALA A 54 -9.09 0.28 3.15
CA ALA A 54 -9.10 -1.03 2.51
C ALA A 54 -9.49 -2.11 3.52
N THR A 55 -9.99 -3.23 3.00
CA THR A 55 -10.35 -4.39 3.81
C THR A 55 -9.44 -5.56 3.44
N ALA A 56 -8.76 -6.14 4.43
CA ALA A 56 -8.00 -7.38 4.29
C ALA A 56 -8.79 -8.54 4.91
N THR A 57 -9.08 -9.56 4.11
CA THR A 57 -9.73 -10.78 4.59
C THR A 57 -8.74 -11.93 4.51
N PHE A 58 -8.48 -12.60 5.62
CA PHE A 58 -7.49 -13.68 5.70
C PHE A 58 -7.97 -14.79 6.63
N TYR A 59 -7.46 -15.99 6.39
CA TYR A 59 -7.69 -17.12 7.27
C TYR A 59 -6.72 -17.04 8.45
N SER A 60 -7.26 -17.04 9.67
CA SER A 60 -6.46 -17.09 10.89
C SER A 60 -7.21 -17.98 11.87
N PRO A 61 -6.82 -19.26 12.01
CA PRO A 61 -7.49 -20.17 12.93
C PRO A 61 -7.27 -19.63 14.36
N SER A 62 -8.33 -19.10 14.94
CA SER A 62 -8.35 -18.56 16.30
C SER A 62 -9.58 -19.06 17.03
N ASP A 63 -9.49 -19.17 18.37
CA ASP A 63 -10.57 -19.70 19.22
C ASP A 63 -11.90 -18.94 19.04
N LEU A 64 -11.84 -17.64 18.69
CA LEU A 64 -13.01 -16.80 18.50
C LEU A 64 -13.73 -17.00 17.15
N SER A 65 -13.05 -17.58 16.15
CA SER A 65 -13.59 -17.71 14.79
C SER A 65 -13.74 -19.18 14.33
N GLY A 66 -13.29 -20.13 15.16
CA GLY A 66 -13.38 -21.56 14.91
C GLY A 66 -12.42 -22.05 13.83
N GLU A 67 -12.39 -23.37 13.62
CA GLU A 67 -11.48 -24.04 12.69
C GLU A 67 -11.63 -23.59 11.22
N ASN A 68 -12.74 -22.93 10.86
CA ASN A 68 -13.00 -22.37 9.52
C ASN A 68 -13.16 -20.84 9.53
N GLY A 69 -12.65 -20.17 10.57
CA GLY A 69 -12.83 -18.73 10.77
C GLY A 69 -12.03 -17.86 9.80
N MET A 70 -12.73 -17.17 8.90
CA MET A 70 -12.16 -16.05 8.15
C MET A 70 -12.20 -14.79 9.00
N HIS A 71 -11.07 -14.11 9.11
CA HIS A 71 -10.95 -12.80 9.73
C HIS A 71 -10.99 -11.70 8.68
N GLN A 72 -11.59 -10.58 9.06
CA GLN A 72 -11.63 -9.37 8.24
C GLN A 72 -11.09 -8.21 9.07
N GLN A 73 -10.09 -7.51 8.55
CA GLN A 73 -9.51 -6.31 9.13
C GLN A 73 -9.77 -5.12 8.21
N HIS A 74 -10.20 -4.00 8.80
CA HIS A 74 -10.40 -2.74 8.11
C HIS A 74 -9.19 -1.85 8.41
N ILE A 75 -8.51 -1.39 7.37
CA ILE A 75 -7.34 -0.53 7.44
C ILE A 75 -7.73 0.86 6.94
N HIS A 76 -7.49 1.89 7.72
CA HIS A 76 -7.88 3.26 7.45
C HIS A 76 -6.70 4.13 7.00
N ALA A 77 -6.96 4.97 5.99
CA ALA A 77 -6.11 6.07 5.57
C ALA A 77 -7.00 7.27 5.23
N THR A 78 -7.55 7.91 6.26
CA THR A 78 -8.54 8.98 6.12
C THR A 78 -8.02 10.30 6.66
N SER A 79 -8.12 11.37 5.86
CA SER A 79 -7.72 12.72 6.26
C SER A 79 -8.66 13.35 7.29
N SER A 80 -9.86 12.78 7.48
CA SER A 80 -10.77 13.14 8.57
C SER A 80 -11.56 11.93 9.03
N TRP A 81 -11.54 11.64 10.33
CA TRP A 81 -12.31 10.55 10.93
C TRP A 81 -13.35 11.08 11.90
N ARG A 82 -14.63 10.77 11.66
CA ARG A 82 -15.76 11.21 12.50
C ARG A 82 -15.81 12.75 12.72
N ASN A 83 -15.53 13.52 11.67
CA ASN A 83 -15.36 14.98 11.72
C ASN A 83 -14.24 15.46 12.66
N GLY A 84 -13.30 14.56 12.96
CA GLY A 84 -12.14 14.82 13.79
C GLY A 84 -10.83 14.79 12.97
N PRO A 85 -9.70 14.65 13.68
CA PRO A 85 -8.38 14.55 13.08
C PRO A 85 -8.25 13.41 12.05
N PRO A 86 -7.20 13.45 11.22
CA PRO A 86 -6.84 12.33 10.36
C PRO A 86 -6.62 11.04 11.14
N HIS A 87 -6.90 9.90 10.51
CA HIS A 87 -6.66 8.57 11.05
C HIS A 87 -5.99 7.68 10.00
N TYR A 88 -4.75 7.30 10.29
CA TYR A 88 -3.89 6.51 9.42
C TYR A 88 -3.37 5.31 10.20
N ASP A 89 -3.80 4.12 9.81
CA ASP A 89 -3.44 2.88 10.48
C ASP A 89 -2.01 2.45 10.14
N CYS A 90 -1.38 1.76 11.09
CA CYS A 90 -0.10 1.12 10.86
C CYS A 90 -0.29 -0.31 10.36
N VAL A 91 0.60 -0.73 9.46
CA VAL A 91 0.64 -2.07 8.87
C VAL A 91 2.04 -2.63 8.98
N PHE A 92 2.14 -3.96 8.97
CA PHE A 92 3.41 -4.63 8.77
C PHE A 92 3.68 -4.83 7.28
N VAL A 93 4.88 -4.51 6.84
CA VAL A 93 5.35 -4.68 5.46
C VAL A 93 6.55 -5.60 5.47
N GLU A 94 6.60 -6.54 4.53
CA GLU A 94 7.75 -7.42 4.38
C GLU A 94 9.02 -6.62 4.10
N ASN A 95 10.09 -6.93 4.83
CA ASN A 95 11.42 -6.34 4.65
C ASN A 95 12.45 -7.41 4.29
N ASP A 96 12.62 -8.40 5.17
CA ASP A 96 13.58 -9.49 5.00
C ASP A 96 12.87 -10.83 5.22
N PRO A 97 12.55 -11.57 4.15
CA PRO A 97 11.84 -12.84 4.26
C PRO A 97 12.70 -13.96 4.85
N THR A 98 14.02 -13.75 5.01
CA THR A 98 14.93 -14.74 5.61
C THR A 98 14.90 -14.72 7.13
N LEU A 99 14.39 -13.65 7.73
CA LEU A 99 14.28 -13.51 9.18
C LEU A 99 12.94 -14.06 9.69
N PRO A 100 12.93 -14.73 10.86
CA PRO A 100 11.72 -15.35 11.38
C PRO A 100 10.75 -14.32 11.97
N GLY A 101 9.45 -14.51 11.69
CA GLY A 101 8.37 -13.76 12.31
C GLY A 101 8.48 -12.25 12.12
N PHE A 102 8.22 -11.49 13.19
CA PHE A 102 8.24 -10.02 13.15
C PHE A 102 9.60 -9.39 12.88
N GLN A 103 10.71 -10.13 12.99
CA GLN A 103 12.05 -9.59 12.74
C GLN A 103 12.27 -9.24 11.27
N GLY A 104 11.54 -9.90 10.37
CA GLY A 104 11.58 -9.64 8.93
C GLY A 104 10.61 -8.55 8.45
N LEU A 105 9.94 -7.83 9.35
CA LEU A 105 8.86 -6.90 9.00
C LEU A 105 9.21 -5.46 9.40
N TYR A 106 8.88 -4.51 8.52
CA TYR A 106 8.79 -3.10 8.87
C TYR A 106 7.42 -2.77 9.43
N VAL A 107 7.37 -1.76 10.31
CA VAL A 107 6.13 -1.07 10.66
C VAL A 107 6.04 0.16 9.77
N ALA A 108 4.99 0.24 8.97
CA ALA A 108 4.70 1.37 8.09
C ALA A 108 3.35 1.99 8.46
N GLN A 109 3.20 3.28 8.23
CA GLN A 109 1.89 3.95 8.31
C GLN A 109 1.31 4.06 6.90
N VAL A 110 0.04 3.69 6.74
CA VAL A 110 -0.63 3.82 5.44
C VAL A 110 -1.07 5.27 5.24
N LEU A 111 -0.51 5.94 4.23
CA LEU A 111 -0.87 7.33 3.91
C LEU A 111 -2.07 7.43 2.96
N LEU A 112 -2.23 6.46 2.06
CA LEU A 112 -3.20 6.51 0.98
C LEU A 112 -3.53 5.12 0.43
N PHE A 113 -4.79 4.88 0.11
CA PHE A 113 -5.20 3.79 -0.77
C PHE A 113 -5.66 4.36 -2.11
N PHE A 114 -5.15 3.80 -3.20
CA PHE A 114 -5.50 4.26 -4.55
C PHE A 114 -5.50 3.13 -5.56
N SER A 115 -6.19 3.34 -6.68
CA SER A 115 -6.11 2.47 -7.86
C SER A 115 -5.84 3.31 -9.10
N PHE A 116 -5.17 2.71 -10.08
CA PHE A 116 -4.81 3.34 -11.35
C PHE A 116 -4.73 2.28 -12.46
N VAL A 117 -4.66 2.72 -13.71
CA VAL A 117 -4.52 1.86 -14.91
C VAL A 117 -3.10 2.03 -15.47
N PHE A 118 -2.50 0.95 -15.98
CA PHE A 118 -1.10 0.90 -16.45
C PHE A 118 -0.82 -0.24 -17.46
#